data_AF-A0AAN5C0J5-F1
#
_entry.id   AF-A0AAN5C0J5-F1
#
_cell.length_a   1.000
_cell.length_b   1.000
_cell.length_c   1.000
_cell.angle_alpha   90.00
_cell.angle_beta   90.00
_cell.angle_gamma   90.00
#
_symmetry.space_group_name_H-M   'P 1'
#
loop_
_entity.id
_entity.type
_entity.pdbx_description
1 polymer ?
#
loop_
_entity_poly.entity_id
_entity_poly.type
_entity_poly.pdbx_seq_one_letter_code
_entity_poly.pdbx_strand_id
1 'polypeptide(L)'
;MWLQIPYFCGQHPFCSEIGSRQALEQAKRTLVDKYLIVGVSDRIRDTVAMLEATIPSFFRGALKHFDSLDETRAHLRNTRKKVPPSSQTLYLVTPRKSTSWRGNSMISPSLTLMDYSRKRRMVLVGRKMQSQWHPSTTSRRSNQ
;
A
#
# COMPACT_ATOMS: atom_id res chain seq x y z
N MET A 1 -11.55 -4.29 16.50
CA MET A 1 -10.80 -3.01 16.44
C MET A 1 -11.32 -2.19 15.26
N TRP A 2 -11.98 -1.05 15.50
CA TRP A 2 -12.58 -0.18 14.46
C TRP A 2 -11.84 1.16 14.40
N LEU A 3 -10.70 1.19 13.68
CA LEU A 3 -9.84 2.38 13.62
C LEU A 3 -9.38 2.70 12.21
N GLN A 4 -8.95 1.68 11.45
CA GLN A 4 -8.42 1.93 10.11
C GLN A 4 -9.53 2.32 9.11
N ILE A 5 -10.71 1.70 9.21
CA ILE A 5 -11.87 2.03 8.35
C ILE A 5 -12.27 3.50 8.49
N PRO A 6 -12.56 4.05 9.68
CA PRO A 6 -12.92 5.46 9.81
C PRO A 6 -11.83 6.40 9.29
N TYR A 7 -10.54 6.05 9.49
CA TYR A 7 -9.43 6.86 9.01
C TYR A 7 -9.44 7.06 7.48
N PHE A 8 -9.72 6.00 6.71
CA PHE A 8 -9.83 6.09 5.24
C PHE A 8 -11.24 6.49 4.76
N CYS A 9 -12.27 6.26 5.57
CA CYS A 9 -13.64 6.67 5.24
C CYS A 9 -13.79 8.20 5.23
N GLY A 10 -13.13 8.89 6.17
CA GLY A 10 -13.14 10.35 6.29
C GLY A 10 -14.10 10.84 7.38
N GLN A 11 -14.65 12.04 7.18
CA GLN A 11 -15.40 12.79 8.19
C GLN A 11 -16.93 12.69 8.05
N HIS A 12 -17.45 11.80 7.21
CA HIS A 12 -18.90 11.60 7.14
C HIS A 12 -19.44 11.02 8.46
N PRO A 13 -20.67 11.37 8.89
CA PRO A 13 -21.24 10.87 10.14
C PRO A 13 -21.23 9.33 10.23
N PHE A 14 -21.53 8.65 9.13
CA PHE A 14 -21.56 7.17 9.06
C PHE A 14 -20.17 6.53 9.18
N CYS A 15 -19.06 7.27 9.04
CA CYS A 15 -17.71 6.74 9.21
C CYS A 15 -17.40 6.41 10.67
N SER A 16 -17.97 7.19 11.60
CA SER A 16 -17.80 7.01 13.05
C SER A 16 -18.67 5.87 13.60
N GLU A 17 -19.66 5.43 12.84
CA GLU A 17 -20.52 4.30 13.20
C GLU A 17 -19.76 2.98 13.11
N ILE A 18 -19.62 2.32 14.26
CA ILE A 18 -18.93 1.04 14.36
C ILE A 18 -19.71 0.01 13.53
N GLY A 19 -19.04 -0.59 12.54
CA GLY A 19 -19.64 -1.64 11.70
C GLY A 19 -20.43 -1.17 10.51
N SER A 20 -20.45 0.13 10.24
CA SER A 20 -21.14 0.65 9.07
C SER A 20 -20.58 0.03 7.79
N ARG A 21 -21.46 -0.66 7.05
CA ARG A 21 -21.12 -1.20 5.72
C ARG A 21 -20.82 -0.07 4.74
N GLN A 22 -21.51 1.06 4.88
CA GLN A 22 -21.25 2.25 4.07
C GLN A 22 -19.86 2.81 4.36
N ALA A 23 -19.43 2.82 5.63
CA ALA A 23 -18.08 3.25 6.00
C ALA A 23 -16.99 2.38 5.35
N LEU A 24 -17.17 1.06 5.36
CA LEU A 24 -16.23 0.13 4.74
C LEU A 24 -16.14 0.36 3.22
N GLU A 25 -17.26 0.51 2.53
CA GLU A 25 -17.27 0.73 1.09
C GLU A 25 -16.69 2.10 0.70
N GLN A 26 -16.98 3.15 1.49
CA GLN A 26 -16.37 4.46 1.28
C GLN A 26 -14.86 4.41 1.51
N ALA A 27 -14.38 3.78 2.59
CA ALA A 27 -12.95 3.61 2.86
C ALA A 27 -12.22 2.91 1.71
N LYS A 28 -12.80 1.83 1.15
CA LYS A 28 -12.23 1.14 -0.02
C LYS A 28 -12.14 2.04 -1.25
N ARG A 29 -13.19 2.82 -1.54
CA ARG A 29 -13.20 3.77 -2.66
C ARG A 29 -12.14 4.84 -2.47
N THR A 30 -12.07 5.45 -1.29
CA THR A 30 -11.05 6.46 -0.97
C THR A 30 -9.64 5.89 -1.15
N LEU A 31 -9.38 4.67 -0.66
CA LEU A 31 -8.09 3.99 -0.83
C LEU A 31 -7.68 3.85 -2.30
N VAL A 32 -8.61 3.46 -3.18
CA VAL A 32 -8.33 3.24 -4.60
C VAL A 32 -8.23 4.55 -5.39
N ASP A 33 -9.08 5.52 -5.07
CA ASP A 33 -9.29 6.69 -5.92
C ASP A 33 -8.49 7.93 -5.46
N LYS A 34 -8.14 8.01 -4.17
CA LYS A 34 -7.58 9.24 -3.56
C LYS A 34 -6.17 9.08 -3.02
N TYR A 35 -5.77 7.88 -2.61
CA TYR A 35 -4.41 7.63 -2.11
C TYR A 35 -3.48 7.18 -3.22
N LEU A 36 -2.29 7.79 -3.28
CA LEU A 36 -1.28 7.44 -4.28
C LEU A 36 -0.68 6.04 -4.04
N ILE A 37 -0.28 5.76 -2.80
CA ILE A 37 0.24 4.47 -2.32
C ILE A 37 -0.23 4.29 -0.88
N VAL A 38 -0.69 3.08 -0.55
CA VAL A 38 -0.92 2.65 0.83
C VAL A 38 -0.17 1.33 1.05
N GLY A 39 0.72 1.34 2.03
CA GLY A 39 1.54 0.19 2.43
C GLY A 39 0.94 -0.59 3.60
N VAL A 40 1.56 -1.74 3.90
CA VAL A 40 1.29 -2.50 5.14
C VAL A 40 2.57 -2.55 5.96
N SER A 41 2.44 -2.48 7.29
CA SER A 41 3.59 -2.38 8.20
C SER A 41 4.59 -3.53 8.04
N ASP A 42 4.09 -4.75 7.83
CA ASP A 42 4.93 -5.96 7.67
C ASP A 42 5.72 -5.96 6.35
N ARG A 43 5.38 -5.08 5.39
CA ARG A 43 6.07 -4.91 4.10
C ARG A 43 6.43 -3.44 3.86
N ILE A 44 6.93 -2.78 4.90
CA ILE A 44 7.31 -1.36 4.83
C ILE A 44 8.43 -1.12 3.80
N ARG A 45 9.38 -2.06 3.67
CA ARG A 45 10.47 -1.99 2.69
C ARG A 45 9.94 -1.89 1.25
N ASP A 46 8.95 -2.71 0.89
CA ASP A 46 8.30 -2.66 -0.42
C ASP A 46 7.60 -1.32 -0.65
N THR A 47 7.03 -0.74 0.40
CA THR A 47 6.38 0.57 0.35
C THR A 47 7.40 1.68 0.08
N VAL A 48 8.56 1.65 0.73
CA VAL A 48 9.66 2.59 0.50
C VAL A 48 10.18 2.49 -0.94
N ALA A 49 10.40 1.26 -1.43
CA ALA A 49 10.81 1.02 -2.82
C ALA A 49 9.79 1.57 -3.82
N MET A 50 8.49 1.35 -3.56
CA MET A 50 7.42 1.90 -4.39
C MET A 50 7.42 3.43 -4.37
N LEU A 51 7.60 4.08 -3.22
CA LEU A 51 7.64 5.53 -3.10
C LEU A 51 8.81 6.13 -3.89
N GLU A 52 10.01 5.56 -3.76
CA GLU A 52 11.18 5.96 -4.55
C GLU A 52 10.93 5.88 -6.06
N ALA A 53 10.31 4.80 -6.53
CA ALA A 53 9.97 4.65 -7.94
C ALA A 53 8.82 5.57 -8.42
N THR A 54 7.93 6.01 -7.52
CA THR A 54 6.77 6.85 -7.88
C THR A 54 7.10 8.32 -7.89
N ILE A 55 7.77 8.78 -6.85
CA ILE A 55 8.05 10.20 -6.62
C ILE A 55 9.55 10.36 -6.32
N PRO A 56 10.42 10.10 -7.32
CA PRO A 56 11.87 10.14 -7.12
C PRO A 56 12.38 11.52 -6.73
N SER A 57 11.67 12.62 -7.03
CA SER A 57 12.07 13.95 -6.58
C SER A 57 12.09 14.09 -5.05
N PHE A 58 11.28 13.32 -4.33
CA PHE A 58 11.22 13.33 -2.86
C PHE A 58 11.94 12.12 -2.24
N PHE A 59 11.87 10.94 -2.87
CA PHE A 59 12.30 9.68 -2.28
C PHE A 59 13.55 9.06 -2.92
N ARG A 60 14.31 9.82 -3.73
CA ARG A 60 15.57 9.31 -4.31
C ARG A 60 16.55 8.87 -3.22
N GLY A 61 17.04 7.65 -3.32
CA GLY A 61 17.95 7.02 -2.37
C GLY A 61 17.26 6.50 -1.11
N ALA A 62 15.94 6.59 -0.97
CA ALA A 62 15.23 6.21 0.23
C ALA A 62 15.33 4.72 0.54
N LEU A 63 15.24 3.85 -0.48
CA LEU A 63 15.38 2.41 -0.27
C LEU A 63 16.80 2.04 0.18
N LYS A 64 17.81 2.61 -0.47
CA LYS A 64 19.21 2.41 -0.08
C LYS A 64 19.46 2.89 1.35
N HIS A 65 18.90 4.04 1.72
CA HIS A 65 19.01 4.54 3.07
C HIS A 65 18.32 3.60 4.07
N PHE A 66 17.09 3.18 3.79
CA PHE A 66 16.34 2.24 4.63
C PHE A 66 17.11 0.93 4.85
N ASP A 67 17.68 0.36 3.79
CA ASP A 67 18.47 -0.89 3.86
C ASP A 67 19.80 -0.70 4.61
N SER A 68 20.32 0.53 4.70
CA SER A 68 21.54 0.84 5.45
C SER A 68 21.30 1.11 6.94
N LEU A 69 20.04 1.20 7.38
CA LEU A 69 19.72 1.45 8.79
C LEU A 69 19.92 0.17 9.61
N ASP A 70 20.55 0.33 10.78
CA ASP A 70 20.54 -0.71 11.80
C ASP A 70 19.10 -1.01 12.25
N GLU A 71 18.85 -2.23 12.74
CA GLU A 71 17.51 -2.72 13.12
C GLU A 71 16.78 -1.79 14.10
N THR A 72 17.53 -1.11 14.98
CA THR A 72 17.01 -0.12 15.94
C THR A 72 16.49 1.16 15.29
N ARG A 73 17.04 1.55 14.13
CA ARG A 73 16.63 2.72 13.35
C ARG A 73 15.64 2.38 12.25
N ALA A 74 15.64 1.14 11.75
CA ALA A 74 14.58 0.63 10.88
C ALA A 74 13.25 0.42 11.66
N HIS A 75 13.33 0.08 12.96
CA HIS A 75 12.17 -0.18 13.84
C HIS A 75 12.13 0.72 15.09
N LEU A 76 12.03 2.04 14.88
CA LEU A 76 12.18 3.08 15.91
C LEU A 76 11.24 2.97 17.14
N ARG A 77 10.03 2.42 16.99
CA ARG A 77 8.99 2.45 18.03
C ARG A 77 8.50 1.05 18.41
N ASN A 78 9.44 0.18 18.76
CA ASN A 78 9.11 -1.15 19.25
C ASN A 78 8.55 -1.13 20.67
N THR A 79 7.41 -1.79 20.88
CA THR A 79 6.85 -2.04 22.21
C THR A 79 7.77 -2.99 22.98
N ARG A 80 8.37 -2.51 24.09
CA ARG A 80 9.36 -3.28 24.88
C ARG A 80 8.84 -4.58 25.47
N LYS A 81 7.59 -4.57 25.95
CA LYS A 81 6.91 -5.75 26.51
C LYS A 81 5.72 -6.10 25.62
N LYS A 82 5.87 -7.12 24.78
CA LYS A 82 4.79 -7.71 23.99
C LYS A 82 4.38 -9.03 24.63
N VAL A 83 3.13 -9.12 25.07
CA VAL A 83 2.54 -10.38 25.50
C VAL A 83 1.71 -10.90 24.33
N PRO A 84 2.05 -12.06 23.74
CA PRO A 84 1.24 -12.62 22.67
C PRO A 84 -0.13 -13.01 23.23
N PRO A 85 -1.22 -12.80 22.47
CA PRO A 85 -2.55 -13.19 22.91
C PRO A 85 -2.66 -14.71 23.04
N SER A 86 -3.43 -15.18 24.03
CA SER A 86 -3.72 -16.62 24.21
C SER A 86 -4.63 -17.14 23.09
N SER A 87 -4.63 -18.46 22.88
CA SER A 87 -5.50 -19.13 21.91
C SER A 87 -6.99 -18.84 22.16
N GLN A 88 -7.40 -18.79 23.43
CA GLN A 88 -8.76 -18.41 23.82
C GLN A 88 -9.09 -16.96 23.43
N THR A 89 -8.17 -16.02 23.69
CA THR A 89 -8.35 -14.61 23.29
C THR A 89 -8.43 -14.46 21.78
N LEU A 90 -7.57 -15.16 21.04
CA LEU A 90 -7.62 -15.18 19.57
C LEU A 90 -8.95 -15.72 19.06
N TYR A 91 -9.48 -16.79 19.67
CA TYR A 91 -10.79 -17.35 19.34
C TYR A 91 -11.93 -16.34 19.54
N LEU A 92 -11.88 -15.54 20.61
CA LEU A 92 -12.92 -14.54 20.91
C LEU A 92 -12.85 -13.31 19.99
N VAL A 93 -11.64 -12.84 19.64
CA VAL A 93 -11.44 -11.60 18.86
C VAL A 93 -11.54 -11.84 17.36
N THR A 94 -11.25 -13.05 16.88
CA THR A 94 -11.29 -13.36 15.44
C THR A 94 -12.74 -13.37 14.96
N PRO A 95 -13.09 -12.55 13.93
CA PRO A 95 -14.46 -12.51 13.41
C PRO A 95 -14.89 -13.89 12.90
N ARG A 96 -16.01 -14.40 13.43
CA ARG A 96 -16.64 -15.61 12.89
C ARG A 96 -17.27 -15.30 11.54
N LYS A 97 -17.11 -16.21 10.55
CA LYS A 97 -17.63 -16.06 9.18
C LYS A 97 -19.13 -15.75 9.09
N SER A 98 -19.91 -16.05 10.13
CA SER A 98 -21.37 -15.84 10.19
C SER A 98 -21.78 -14.41 10.57
N THR A 99 -20.89 -13.60 11.15
CA THR A 99 -21.22 -12.23 11.52
C THR A 99 -20.90 -11.29 10.35
N SER A 100 -21.87 -10.49 9.93
CA SER A 100 -21.79 -9.44 8.88
C SER A 100 -20.58 -8.48 8.99
N TRP A 101 -19.90 -8.49 10.13
CA TRP A 101 -18.73 -7.70 10.47
C TRP A 101 -17.47 -8.14 9.73
N ARG A 102 -17.32 -7.63 8.50
CA ARG A 102 -16.11 -7.74 7.68
C ARG A 102 -15.08 -6.66 8.01
N GLY A 103 -14.71 -6.50 9.29
CA GLY A 103 -13.64 -5.57 9.69
C GLY A 103 -12.26 -5.94 9.10
N ASN A 104 -12.01 -7.24 8.90
CA ASN A 104 -10.77 -7.74 8.29
C ASN A 104 -10.76 -7.65 6.76
N SER A 105 -11.87 -7.26 6.10
CA SER A 105 -11.90 -7.18 4.63
C SER A 105 -11.11 -6.04 4.05
N MET A 106 -10.75 -5.01 4.83
CA MET A 106 -9.88 -3.94 4.32
C MET A 106 -8.43 -4.44 4.11
N ILE A 107 -8.02 -5.49 4.83
CA ILE A 107 -6.69 -6.12 4.80
C ILE A 107 -6.80 -7.55 4.23
N SER A 108 -7.81 -7.83 3.40
CA SER A 108 -7.86 -9.09 2.66
C SER A 108 -6.72 -9.09 1.62
N PRO A 109 -5.95 -10.18 1.47
CA PRO A 109 -4.89 -10.29 0.45
C PRO A 109 -5.37 -9.98 -0.97
N SER A 110 -6.66 -10.19 -1.26
CA SER A 110 -7.27 -9.89 -2.56
C SER A 110 -7.39 -8.39 -2.88
N LEU A 111 -7.26 -7.51 -1.88
CA LEU A 111 -7.34 -6.06 -2.00
C LEU A 111 -6.01 -5.38 -1.70
N THR A 112 -4.88 -6.10 -1.72
CA THR A 112 -3.57 -5.46 -1.67
C THR A 112 -3.49 -4.43 -2.80
N LEU A 113 -3.64 -3.15 -2.43
CA LEU A 113 -3.47 -2.01 -3.32
C LEU A 113 -2.08 -2.05 -4.01
N MET A 114 -1.14 -2.79 -3.41
CA MET A 114 0.14 -3.14 -4.00
C MET A 114 0.03 -3.98 -5.28
N ASP A 115 -0.84 -5.01 -5.34
CA ASP A 115 -1.06 -5.78 -6.58
C ASP A 115 -1.78 -4.94 -7.64
N TYR A 116 -2.73 -4.10 -7.20
CA TYR A 116 -3.44 -3.19 -8.08
C TYR A 116 -2.54 -2.09 -8.67
N SER A 117 -1.70 -1.49 -7.83
CA SER A 117 -0.69 -0.50 -8.24
C SER A 117 0.37 -1.13 -9.14
N ARG A 118 0.76 -2.40 -8.91
CA ARG A 118 1.67 -3.15 -9.78
C ARG A 118 1.07 -3.34 -11.19
N LYS A 119 -0.22 -3.68 -11.30
CA LYS A 119 -0.94 -3.80 -12.58
C LYS A 119 -1.13 -2.47 -13.32
N ARG A 120 -1.61 -1.41 -12.66
CA ARG A 120 -1.78 -0.09 -13.31
C ARG A 120 -0.45 0.56 -13.69
N ARG A 121 0.64 0.27 -12.97
CA ARG A 121 1.93 0.90 -13.19
C ARG A 121 2.82 0.18 -14.20
N MET A 122 2.65 -1.13 -14.46
CA MET A 122 3.17 -1.73 -15.69
C MET A 122 2.63 -1.02 -16.94
N VAL A 123 1.37 -0.56 -16.92
CA VAL A 123 0.77 0.20 -18.02
C VAL A 123 1.37 1.60 -18.16
N LEU A 124 1.65 2.31 -17.06
CA LEU A 124 2.26 3.65 -17.10
C LEU A 124 3.77 3.63 -17.39
N VAL A 125 4.52 2.65 -16.84
CA VAL A 125 5.96 2.46 -17.12
C VAL A 125 6.17 1.93 -18.54
N GLY A 126 5.32 1.01 -19.02
CA GLY A 126 5.33 0.55 -20.42
C GLY A 126 5.07 1.67 -21.42
N ARG A 127 4.17 2.61 -21.10
CA ARG A 127 3.93 3.80 -21.94
C ARG A 127 5.11 4.77 -21.94
N LYS A 128 5.77 4.99 -20.79
CA LYS A 128 6.98 5.85 -20.71
C LYS A 128 8.19 5.24 -21.41
N MET A 129 8.30 3.90 -21.44
CA MET A 129 9.38 3.21 -22.13
C MET A 129 9.19 3.18 -23.66
N GLN A 130 7.94 3.18 -24.15
CA GLN A 130 7.64 3.32 -25.58
C GLN A 130 7.82 4.76 -26.10
N SER A 131 7.56 5.79 -25.29
CA SER A 131 7.75 7.19 -25.70
C SER A 131 9.21 7.64 -25.76
N GLN A 132 10.15 6.82 -25.27
CA GLN A 132 11.59 7.11 -25.27
C GLN A 132 12.36 6.27 -26.32
N TRP A 133 11.66 5.41 -27.07
CA TRP A 133 12.21 4.63 -28.16
C TRP A 133 12.00 5.36 -29.49
N HIS A 134 12.91 6.29 -29.82
CA HIS A 134 13.07 6.71 -31.21
C HIS A 134 13.91 5.63 -31.91
N PRO A 135 13.43 4.99 -32.99
CA PRO A 135 14.31 4.17 -33.82
C PRO A 135 15.38 5.11 -34.37
N SER A 136 16.64 4.87 -34.01
CA SER A 136 17.78 5.50 -34.64
C SER A 136 17.76 5.15 -36.11
N THR A 137 17.25 6.06 -36.94
CA THR A 137 17.31 5.98 -38.38
C THR A 137 18.79 5.90 -38.77
N THR A 138 19.18 4.73 -39.25
CA THR A 138 20.48 4.47 -39.84
C THR A 138 20.61 5.38 -41.07
N SER A 139 21.38 6.47 -40.98
CA SER A 139 21.68 7.28 -42.14
C SER A 139 22.60 6.47 -43.06
N ARG A 140 22.06 6.03 -44.20
CA ARG A 140 22.83 5.70 -45.40
C ARG A 140 23.84 6.82 -45.66
N ARG A 141 25.13 6.50 -45.60
CA ARG A 141 26.21 7.32 -46.15
C ARG A 141 26.61 6.68 -47.49
N SER A 142 26.04 7.20 -48.57
CA SER A 142 26.59 7.05 -49.92
C SER A 142 27.32 8.35 -50.27
N ASN A 143 28.64 8.24 -50.45
CA ASN A 143 29.47 9.00 -51.39
C ASN A 143 30.94 8.88 -50.96
N GLN A 144 31.65 7.92 -51.55
CA GLN A 144 32.71 8.19 -52.52
C GLN A 144 32.94 6.95 -53.37
#